data_AF-A0A7S2RKK6-F1
#
_entry.id   AF-A0A7S2RKK6-F1
#
_cell.length_a   1.000
_cell.length_b   1.000
_cell.length_c   1.000
_cell.angle_alpha   90.00
_cell.angle_beta   90.00
_cell.angle_gamma   90.00
#
_symmetry.space_group_name_H-M   'P 1'
#
loop_
_entity.id
_entity.type
_entity.pdbx_description
1 polymer ?
#
loop_
_entity_poly.entity_id
_entity_poly.type
_entity_poly.pdbx_seq_one_letter_code
_entity_poly.pdbx_strand_id
1 'polypeptide(L)'
;EEGRDVAYRVGKRSLMLGGMGGAFGVVLGMARNASVPFYSISMMTNYTMMGLVYFSIFELGGVVLPDRKNTLELHAGAGALTGALLVTPFAGVRKTIPGMFLFAGLGAAMYSVESAYDNYKVRAAERIRQEYNQMSDEKKN
;
A
#
# COMPACT_ATOMS: atom_id res chain seq x y z
N GLU A 1 -15.45 -5.53 17.69
CA GLU A 1 -15.17 -4.19 17.09
C GLU A 1 -13.96 -4.18 16.17
N GLU A 2 -12.90 -4.95 16.48
CA GLU A 2 -11.67 -5.09 15.68
C GLU A 2 -11.88 -5.36 14.17
N GLY A 3 -12.79 -6.29 13.82
CA GLY A 3 -13.07 -6.61 12.42
C GLY A 3 -13.68 -5.46 11.61
N ARG A 4 -14.45 -4.56 12.26
CA ARG A 4 -15.04 -3.38 11.60
C ARG A 4 -13.96 -2.35 11.29
N ASP A 5 -12.94 -2.27 12.13
CA ASP A 5 -11.81 -1.36 11.97
C ASP A 5 -10.83 -1.88 10.90
N VAL A 6 -10.60 -3.20 10.82
CA VAL A 6 -9.83 -3.82 9.74
C VAL A 6 -10.49 -3.57 8.37
N ALA A 7 -11.79 -3.86 8.25
CA ALA A 7 -12.52 -3.66 6.99
C ALA A 7 -12.48 -2.19 6.54
N TYR A 8 -12.59 -1.25 7.49
CA TYR A 8 -12.47 0.17 7.20
C TYR A 8 -11.06 0.57 6.72
N ARG A 9 -10.00 0.08 7.38
CA ARG A 9 -8.61 0.35 6.96
C ARG A 9 -8.32 -0.21 5.56
N VAL A 10 -8.74 -1.44 5.30
CA VAL A 10 -8.61 -2.09 3.98
C VAL A 10 -9.36 -1.26 2.94
N GLY A 11 -10.66 -0.98 3.16
CA GLY A 11 -11.47 -0.21 2.22
C GLY A 11 -10.90 1.17 1.93
N LYS A 12 -10.49 1.91 2.97
CA LYS A 12 -9.87 3.24 2.83
C LYS A 12 -8.59 3.19 1.99
N ARG A 13 -7.65 2.28 2.32
CA ARG A 13 -6.37 2.16 1.60
C ARG A 13 -6.58 1.71 0.15
N SER A 14 -7.52 0.80 -0.09
CA SER A 14 -7.88 0.35 -1.44
C SER A 14 -8.49 1.46 -2.30
N LEU A 15 -9.37 2.29 -1.73
CA LEU A 15 -9.94 3.44 -2.43
C LEU A 15 -8.89 4.51 -2.74
N MET A 16 -7.93 4.74 -1.83
CA MET A 16 -6.78 5.63 -2.11
C MET A 16 -5.95 5.10 -3.28
N LEU A 17 -5.64 3.81 -3.28
CA LEU A 17 -4.92 3.16 -4.38
C LEU A 17 -5.73 3.21 -5.68
N GLY A 18 -7.04 3.03 -5.60
CA GLY A 18 -7.98 3.22 -6.70
C GLY A 18 -7.93 4.64 -7.28
N GLY A 19 -7.95 5.66 -6.43
CA GLY A 19 -7.81 7.06 -6.85
C GLY A 19 -6.50 7.32 -7.59
N MET A 20 -5.39 6.77 -7.09
CA MET A 20 -4.09 6.82 -7.79
C MET A 20 -4.17 6.11 -9.15
N GLY A 21 -4.77 4.92 -9.21
CA GLY A 21 -5.01 4.20 -10.45
C GLY A 21 -5.83 5.00 -11.45
N GLY A 22 -6.89 5.68 -10.98
CA GLY A 22 -7.71 6.57 -11.80
C GLY A 22 -6.92 7.72 -12.41
N ALA A 23 -6.04 8.35 -11.63
CA ALA A 23 -5.14 9.40 -12.10
C ALA A 23 -4.15 8.88 -13.15
N PHE A 24 -3.53 7.72 -12.92
CA PHE A 24 -2.67 7.08 -13.92
C PHE A 24 -3.44 6.71 -15.19
N GLY A 25 -4.69 6.28 -15.06
CA GLY A 25 -5.56 6.01 -16.21
C GLY A 25 -5.88 7.26 -17.02
N VAL A 26 -6.03 8.43 -16.38
CA VAL A 26 -6.17 9.70 -17.11
C VAL A 26 -4.92 10.00 -17.93
N VAL A 27 -3.74 9.93 -17.31
CA VAL A 27 -2.46 10.18 -17.99
C VAL A 27 -2.27 9.19 -19.15
N LEU A 28 -2.57 7.92 -18.94
CA LEU A 28 -2.44 6.89 -19.97
C LEU A 28 -3.44 7.08 -21.12
N GLY A 29 -4.68 7.46 -20.81
CA GLY A 29 -5.71 7.77 -21.81
C GLY A 29 -5.30 8.95 -22.69
N MET A 30 -4.75 10.01 -22.09
CA MET A 30 -4.19 11.16 -22.81
C MET A 30 -2.99 10.76 -23.67
N ALA A 31 -2.03 10.02 -23.11
CA ALA A 31 -0.81 9.60 -23.83
C ALA A 31 -1.11 8.67 -25.03
N ARG A 32 -2.20 7.91 -24.97
CA ARG A 32 -2.63 6.99 -26.03
C ARG A 32 -3.64 7.59 -27.00
N ASN A 33 -4.02 8.86 -26.84
CA ASN A 33 -5.13 9.49 -27.58
C ASN A 33 -6.40 8.62 -27.59
N ALA A 34 -6.71 8.01 -26.44
CA ALA A 34 -7.84 7.10 -26.27
C ALA A 34 -8.87 7.68 -25.29
N SER A 35 -9.97 6.97 -25.06
CA SER A 35 -11.02 7.40 -24.13
C SER A 35 -10.48 7.51 -22.69
N VAL A 36 -10.24 8.76 -22.24
CA VAL A 36 -9.81 9.08 -20.88
C VAL A 36 -10.77 8.53 -19.81
N PRO A 37 -12.10 8.66 -19.93
CA PRO A 37 -13.02 8.09 -18.94
C PRO A 37 -12.88 6.57 -18.83
N PHE A 38 -12.75 5.87 -19.95
CA PHE A 38 -12.61 4.41 -19.96
C PHE A 38 -11.32 3.96 -19.26
N TYR A 39 -10.18 4.55 -19.62
CA TYR A 39 -8.89 4.21 -19.02
C TYR A 39 -8.82 4.57 -17.53
N SER A 40 -9.36 5.73 -17.14
CA SER A 40 -9.42 6.15 -15.74
C SER A 40 -10.24 5.18 -14.89
N ILE A 41 -11.46 4.85 -15.31
CA ILE A 41 -12.35 3.95 -14.57
C ILE A 41 -11.76 2.52 -14.54
N SER A 42 -11.21 2.05 -15.66
CA SER A 42 -10.60 0.72 -15.72
C SER A 42 -9.41 0.61 -14.78
N MET A 43 -8.50 1.60 -14.78
CA MET A 43 -7.34 1.58 -13.88
C MET A 43 -7.76 1.77 -12.42
N MET A 44 -8.71 2.66 -12.14
CA MET A 44 -9.27 2.84 -10.80
C MET A 44 -9.83 1.51 -10.26
N THR A 45 -10.59 0.78 -11.07
CA THR A 45 -11.19 -0.50 -10.68
C THR A 45 -10.11 -1.56 -10.42
N ASN A 46 -9.15 -1.69 -11.34
CA ASN A 46 -8.05 -2.66 -11.22
C ASN A 46 -7.20 -2.40 -9.97
N TYR A 47 -6.85 -1.14 -9.71
CA TYR A 47 -6.04 -0.76 -8.54
C TYR A 47 -6.82 -0.89 -7.24
N THR A 48 -8.12 -0.58 -7.24
CA THR A 48 -8.98 -0.81 -6.06
C THR A 48 -9.05 -2.29 -5.73
N MET A 49 -9.27 -3.15 -6.73
CA MET A 49 -9.35 -4.60 -6.54
C MET A 49 -8.01 -5.17 -6.08
N MET A 50 -6.90 -4.70 -6.66
CA MET A 50 -5.55 -5.06 -6.21
C MET A 50 -5.31 -4.66 -4.75
N GLY A 51 -5.70 -3.43 -4.37
CA GLY A 51 -5.61 -2.96 -3.00
C GLY A 51 -6.44 -3.80 -2.04
N LEU A 52 -7.68 -4.14 -2.42
CA LEU A 52 -8.56 -4.97 -1.60
C LEU A 52 -7.91 -6.32 -1.30
N VAL A 53 -7.37 -6.99 -2.32
CA VAL A 53 -6.70 -8.29 -2.13
C VAL A 53 -5.44 -8.14 -1.27
N TYR A 54 -4.56 -7.20 -1.63
CA TYR A 54 -3.29 -7.01 -0.92
C TYR A 54 -3.47 -6.64 0.55
N PHE A 55 -4.25 -5.59 0.84
CA PHE A 55 -4.44 -5.11 2.21
C PHE A 55 -5.22 -6.11 3.06
N SER A 56 -6.13 -6.89 2.47
CA SER A 56 -6.81 -7.96 3.21
C SER A 56 -5.83 -9.05 3.64
N ILE A 57 -4.97 -9.51 2.72
CA ILE A 57 -3.95 -10.53 3.04
C ILE A 57 -2.97 -9.99 4.08
N PHE A 58 -2.55 -8.73 3.91
CA PHE A 58 -1.62 -8.08 4.83
C PHE A 58 -2.20 -7.93 6.25
N GLU A 59 -3.44 -7.43 6.39
CA GLU A 59 -4.08 -7.30 7.70
C GLU A 59 -4.37 -8.67 8.32
N LEU A 60 -4.80 -9.67 7.54
CA LEU A 60 -4.95 -11.04 8.03
C LEU A 60 -3.62 -11.61 8.54
N GLY A 61 -2.55 -11.44 7.78
CA GLY A 61 -1.22 -11.87 8.19
C GLY A 61 -0.73 -11.12 9.45
N GLY A 62 -1.07 -9.84 9.60
CA GLY A 62 -0.80 -9.06 10.81
C GLY A 62 -1.65 -9.45 12.02
N VAL A 63 -2.82 -10.07 11.83
CA VAL A 63 -3.61 -10.67 12.91
C VAL A 63 -3.02 -12.01 13.34
N VAL A 64 -2.56 -12.83 12.38
CA VAL A 64 -1.98 -14.16 12.65
C VAL A 64 -0.56 -14.06 13.21
N LEU A 65 0.23 -13.10 12.74
CA LEU A 65 1.63 -12.87 13.10
C LEU A 65 1.83 -11.42 13.55
N PRO A 66 1.30 -11.04 14.73
CA PRO A 66 1.31 -9.63 15.18
C PRO A 66 2.73 -9.07 15.29
N ASP A 67 3.69 -9.86 15.76
CA ASP A 67 5.10 -9.46 15.89
C ASP A 67 5.78 -9.22 14.54
N ARG A 68 5.20 -9.70 13.44
CA ARG A 68 5.74 -9.56 12.08
C ARG A 68 4.96 -8.58 11.20
N LYS A 69 3.98 -7.86 11.77
CA LYS A 69 3.07 -6.98 11.01
C LYS A 69 3.79 -5.95 10.15
N ASN A 70 4.96 -5.46 10.56
CA ASN A 70 5.75 -4.50 9.79
C ASN A 70 7.11 -5.07 9.38
N THR A 71 7.12 -6.29 8.83
CA THR A 71 8.34 -6.91 8.29
C THR A 71 8.30 -6.94 6.77
N LEU A 72 9.49 -6.91 6.17
CA LEU A 72 9.69 -7.10 4.73
C LEU A 72 9.04 -8.41 4.25
N GLU A 73 9.20 -9.48 5.02
CA GLU A 73 8.67 -10.81 4.72
C GLU A 73 7.16 -10.80 4.59
N LEU A 74 6.45 -10.14 5.52
CA LEU A 74 5.00 -10.07 5.48
C LEU A 74 4.50 -9.25 4.27
N HIS A 75 5.14 -8.13 3.99
CA HIS A 75 4.80 -7.30 2.82
C HIS A 75 5.06 -8.02 1.50
N ALA A 76 6.20 -8.67 1.37
CA ALA A 76 6.56 -9.46 0.19
C ALA A 76 5.66 -10.69 0.05
N GLY A 77 5.33 -11.37 1.15
CA GLY A 77 4.41 -12.51 1.16
C GLY A 77 2.99 -12.12 0.77
N ALA A 78 2.47 -11.01 1.31
CA ALA A 78 1.17 -10.47 0.91
C ALA A 78 1.16 -10.09 -0.58
N GLY A 79 2.26 -9.53 -1.07
CA GLY A 79 2.49 -9.27 -2.48
C GLY A 79 2.44 -10.55 -3.32
N ALA A 80 3.22 -11.56 -2.96
CA ALA A 80 3.25 -12.84 -3.67
C ALA A 80 1.86 -13.48 -3.76
N LEU A 81 1.12 -13.53 -2.65
CA LEU A 81 -0.24 -14.08 -2.61
C LEU A 81 -1.22 -13.25 -3.45
N THR A 82 -1.09 -11.93 -3.45
CA THR A 82 -1.87 -11.04 -4.32
C THR A 82 -1.61 -11.37 -5.80
N GLY A 83 -0.34 -11.52 -6.18
CA GLY A 83 0.06 -11.93 -7.52
C GLY A 83 -0.51 -13.30 -7.88
N ALA A 84 -0.47 -14.27 -6.96
CA ALA A 84 -1.07 -15.58 -7.18
C ALA A 84 -2.57 -15.48 -7.46
N LEU A 85 -3.32 -14.72 -6.65
CA LEU A 85 -4.77 -14.62 -6.75
C LEU A 85 -5.23 -13.81 -7.96
N LEU A 86 -4.48 -12.78 -8.36
CA LEU A 86 -4.86 -11.92 -9.48
C LEU A 86 -4.32 -12.40 -10.83
N VAL A 87 -3.20 -13.12 -10.87
CA VAL A 87 -2.60 -13.55 -12.14
C VAL A 87 -3.10 -14.93 -12.57
N THR A 88 -3.31 -15.85 -11.63
CA THR A 88 -3.73 -17.24 -11.95
C THR A 88 -5.03 -17.30 -12.76
N PRO A 89 -6.11 -16.58 -12.40
CA PRO A 89 -7.37 -16.69 -13.12
C PRO A 89 -7.32 -16.14 -14.55
N PHE A 90 -6.46 -15.14 -14.81
CA PHE A 90 -6.45 -14.39 -16.07
C PHE A 90 -5.32 -14.82 -17.03
N ALA A 91 -4.21 -15.33 -16.49
CA ALA A 91 -2.99 -15.60 -17.24
C ALA A 91 -2.55 -17.08 -17.20
N GLY A 92 -3.23 -17.90 -16.38
CA GLY A 92 -2.95 -19.32 -16.19
C GLY A 92 -1.69 -19.59 -15.34
N VAL A 93 -1.56 -20.84 -14.88
CA VAL A 93 -0.54 -21.28 -13.91
C VAL A 93 0.89 -20.96 -14.33
N ARG A 94 1.20 -21.00 -15.64
CA ARG A 94 2.55 -20.72 -16.16
C ARG A 94 2.98 -19.26 -15.94
N LYS A 95 2.03 -18.32 -15.89
CA LYS A 95 2.31 -16.89 -15.65
C LYS A 95 2.13 -16.51 -14.18
N THR A 96 1.56 -17.40 -13.37
CA THR A 96 1.40 -17.21 -11.92
C THR A 96 2.74 -16.99 -11.23
N ILE A 97 3.75 -17.82 -11.49
CA ILE A 97 5.05 -17.73 -10.79
C ILE A 97 5.73 -16.37 -11.02
N PRO A 98 5.94 -15.90 -12.28
CA PRO A 98 6.45 -14.55 -12.52
C PRO A 98 5.57 -13.46 -11.89
N GLY A 99 4.25 -13.63 -11.92
CA GLY A 99 3.31 -12.73 -11.25
C GLY A 99 3.55 -12.65 -9.75
N MET A 100 3.69 -13.78 -9.06
CA MET A 100 3.99 -13.82 -7.64
C MET A 100 5.29 -13.06 -7.32
N PHE A 101 6.35 -13.27 -8.11
CA PHE A 101 7.61 -12.55 -7.90
C PHE A 101 7.48 -11.04 -8.14
N LEU A 102 6.79 -10.62 -9.19
CA LEU A 102 6.56 -9.21 -9.49
C LEU A 102 5.82 -8.53 -8.32
N PHE A 103 4.73 -9.12 -7.86
CA PHE A 103 3.93 -8.55 -6.78
C PHE A 103 4.63 -8.67 -5.42
N ALA A 104 5.44 -9.70 -5.18
CA ALA A 104 6.31 -9.78 -4.01
C ALA A 104 7.30 -8.62 -3.97
N GLY A 105 7.90 -8.30 -5.13
CA GLY A 105 8.77 -7.12 -5.29
C GLY A 105 8.05 -5.81 -5.01
N LEU A 106 6.81 -5.65 -5.50
CA LEU A 106 5.99 -4.48 -5.19
C LEU A 106 5.66 -4.37 -3.69
N GLY A 107 5.35 -5.50 -3.04
CA GLY A 107 5.15 -5.55 -1.58
C GLY A 107 6.42 -5.14 -0.82
N ALA A 108 7.59 -5.66 -1.21
CA ALA A 108 8.88 -5.29 -0.62
C ALA A 108 9.21 -3.80 -0.81
N ALA A 109 8.88 -3.23 -1.97
CA ALA A 109 9.03 -1.80 -2.22
C ALA A 109 8.12 -0.98 -1.30
N MET A 110 6.88 -1.43 -1.08
CA MET A 110 5.95 -0.78 -0.18
C MET A 110 6.47 -0.74 1.26
N TYR A 111 7.04 -1.84 1.76
CA TYR A 111 7.71 -1.87 3.06
C TYR A 111 8.83 -0.83 3.16
N SER A 112 9.65 -0.71 2.13
CA SER A 112 10.76 0.25 2.11
C SER A 112 10.27 1.70 2.18
N VAL A 113 9.17 2.01 1.48
CA VAL A 113 8.53 3.33 1.51
C VAL A 113 7.90 3.61 2.88
N GLU A 114 7.18 2.64 3.46
CA GLU A 114 6.56 2.78 4.78
C GLU A 114 7.62 2.95 5.87
N SER A 115 8.68 2.14 5.84
CA SER A 115 9.82 2.26 6.75
C SER A 115 10.53 3.62 6.63
N ALA A 116 10.75 4.12 5.40
CA ALA A 116 11.35 5.43 5.20
C ALA A 116 10.46 6.56 5.74
N TYR A 117 9.15 6.45 5.56
CA TYR A 117 8.18 7.43 6.02
C TYR A 117 8.04 7.44 7.55
N ASP A 118 8.06 6.28 8.20
CA ASP A 118 8.04 6.18 9.66
C ASP A 118 9.30 6.78 10.28
N ASN A 119 10.47 6.48 9.70
CA ASN A 119 11.73 7.10 10.12
C ASN A 119 11.70 8.63 9.97
N TYR A 120 11.11 9.14 8.89
CA TYR A 120 10.95 10.58 8.69
C TYR A 120 10.05 11.22 9.76
N LYS A 121 8.90 10.59 10.07
CA LYS A 121 7.99 11.07 11.12
C LYS A 121 8.64 11.13 12.50
N VAL A 122 9.38 10.09 12.87
CA VAL A 122 10.07 10.05 14.16
C VAL A 122 11.07 11.20 14.27
N ARG A 123 11.90 11.41 13.24
CA ARG A 123 12.84 12.53 13.20
C ARG A 123 12.16 13.89 13.26
N ALA A 124 11.01 14.06 12.60
CA ALA A 124 10.24 15.29 12.65
C ALA A 124 9.68 15.55 14.07
N ALA A 125 9.17 14.51 14.74
CA ALA A 125 8.66 14.61 16.10
C ALA A 125 9.76 14.94 17.12
N GLU A 126 10.97 14.37 16.95
CA GLU A 126 12.14 14.70 17.78
C GLU A 126 12.56 16.16 17.63
N ARG A 127 12.54 16.72 16.41
CA ARG A 127 12.81 18.15 16.19
C ARG A 127 11.82 19.06 16.92
N ILE A 128 10.52 18.76 16.81
CA ILE A 128 9.49 19.54 17.51
C ILE A 128 9.66 19.47 19.03
N ARG A 129 10.03 18.30 19.57
CA ARG A 129 10.32 18.15 21.01
C ARG A 129 11.54 18.97 21.43
N GLN A 130 12.59 19.00 20.62
CA GLN A 130 13.78 19.80 20.90
C GLN A 130 13.48 21.30 20.88
N GLU A 131 12.74 21.79 19.87
CA GLU A 131 12.30 23.18 19.80
C GLU A 131 11.40 23.56 21.00
N TYR A 132 10.48 22.68 21.39
CA TYR A 132 9.62 22.90 22.56
C TYR A 132 10.41 22.97 23.87
N ASN A 133 11.38 22.08 24.06
CA ASN A 133 12.21 22.07 25.26
C ASN A 133 13.10 23.33 25.35
N GLN A 134 13.68 23.77 24.23
CA GLN A 134 14.46 25.01 24.16
C GLN A 134 13.62 26.24 24.52
N MET A 135 12.40 26.36 23.97
CA MET A 135 11.47 27.44 24.32
C MET A 135 11.00 27.38 25.80
N SER A 136 10.90 26.18 26.38
CA SER A 136 10.54 26.02 27.79
C SER A 136 11.69 26.43 28.73
N ASP A 137 12.94 26.20 28.32
CA ASP A 137 14.11 26.57 29.11
C ASP A 137 14.41 28.08 29.03
N GLU A 138 14.17 28.70 27.86
CA GLU A 138 14.22 30.17 27.72
C GLU A 138 13.15 30.90 28.55
N LYS A 139 11.98 30.28 28.79
CA LYS A 139 10.92 30.88 29.64
C LYS A 139 11.17 30.74 31.15
N LYS A 140 12.12 29.90 31.56
CA LYS A 140 12.46 29.67 32.98
C LYS A 140 13.63 30.51 33.47
N ASN A 141 14.40 31.11 32.56
CA ASN A 141 15.40 32.13 32.84
C ASN A 141 14.83 33.54 32.65
#